data_AF-A0A4Y6V9Y3-F1
#
_entry.id   AF-A0A4Y6V9Y3-F1
#
_cell.length_a   1.000
_cell.length_b   1.000
_cell.length_c   1.000
_cell.angle_alpha   90.00
_cell.angle_beta   90.00
_cell.angle_gamma   90.00
#
_symmetry.space_group_name_H-M   'P 1'
#
loop_
_entity.id
_entity.type
_entity.pdbx_description
1 polymer ?
#
loop_
_entity_poly.entity_id
_entity_poly.type
_entity_poly.pdbx_seq_one_letter_code
_entity_poly.pdbx_strand_id
1 'polypeptide(L)'
;MKFIHTADWQLGKPFGRFDAERRSSLTQARFDVIDRIGTLACSNDARHVLVAGDVFDTEGPEERTIAQAVARMERHACCWWLLPGNHDFARNHGLWDRVRKKIKAGSAGTIKLLTEAAPHEIEDGVWLLPAPLQGRHTQNDPTTVFDTMATPNARLRIGLAHGGVTNFGSEYDADVANLIAPNRAQISHLDYLALGDWHGRLKIDARTWYAGTPEVDRFHSGTGRDEPGSVLLVTLGQGQSPQVEPLQSGRYRWVERSWIVDGTEAFEAELKRFLESTEAPETLLRLKLAGMTDLTQRVAITSRLENDIAHRLMFLDVNSHELLGRPADDDFVALEGEGMLGLAAQKLRERIEIGGEEGRLARKALERLFIEFQRVNS
;
A
#
# COMPACT_ATOMS: atom_id res chain seq x y z
N MET A 1 16.40 23.76 -6.96
CA MET A 1 15.19 23.32 -7.69
C MET A 1 14.30 22.50 -6.76
N LYS A 2 12.99 22.40 -7.07
CA LYS A 2 12.03 21.55 -6.35
C LYS A 2 11.27 20.65 -7.33
N PHE A 3 11.05 19.39 -6.96
CA PHE A 3 10.24 18.44 -7.72
C PHE A 3 9.53 17.45 -6.80
N ILE A 4 8.50 16.79 -7.32
CA ILE A 4 7.85 15.65 -6.65
C ILE A 4 8.45 14.36 -7.18
N HIS A 5 8.80 13.44 -6.29
CA HIS A 5 9.17 12.06 -6.60
C HIS A 5 8.08 11.11 -6.06
N THR A 6 7.56 10.26 -6.94
CA THR A 6 6.54 9.23 -6.66
C THR A 6 6.84 7.97 -7.47
N ALA A 7 6.24 6.84 -7.13
CA ALA A 7 6.42 5.56 -7.81
C ALA A 7 5.20 4.65 -7.60
N ASP A 8 5.16 3.50 -8.27
CA ASP A 8 4.28 2.37 -7.88
C ASP A 8 2.79 2.74 -7.82
N TRP A 9 2.29 3.47 -8.83
CA TRP A 9 0.88 3.87 -8.92
C TRP A 9 -0.04 2.70 -9.21
N GLN A 10 0.45 1.67 -9.91
CA GLN A 10 -0.25 0.41 -10.18
C GLN A 10 -1.69 0.61 -10.63
N LEU A 11 -1.89 1.49 -11.62
CA LEU A 11 -3.20 1.75 -12.18
C LEU A 11 -3.74 0.48 -12.85
N GLY A 12 -4.97 0.11 -12.49
CA GLY A 12 -5.62 -1.12 -12.96
C GLY A 12 -5.51 -2.31 -12.00
N LYS A 13 -4.91 -2.14 -10.81
CA LYS A 13 -4.87 -3.18 -9.79
C LYS A 13 -6.28 -3.73 -9.47
N PRO A 14 -6.50 -5.06 -9.53
CA PRO A 14 -7.87 -5.61 -9.51
C PRO A 14 -8.52 -5.67 -8.11
N PHE A 15 -7.71 -5.60 -7.04
CA PHE A 15 -8.18 -5.68 -5.65
C PHE A 15 -9.13 -6.88 -5.38
N GLY A 16 -8.84 -8.05 -5.96
CA GLY A 16 -9.77 -9.19 -6.03
C GLY A 16 -10.27 -9.79 -4.70
N ARG A 17 -9.64 -9.45 -3.56
CA ARG A 17 -10.09 -9.88 -2.23
C ARG A 17 -11.30 -9.11 -1.67
N PHE A 18 -11.73 -8.04 -2.34
CA PHE A 18 -12.82 -7.18 -1.89
C PHE A 18 -14.07 -7.38 -2.75
N ASP A 19 -15.24 -7.05 -2.20
CA ASP A 19 -16.48 -6.94 -2.97
C ASP A 19 -16.42 -5.80 -4.01
N ALA A 20 -17.45 -5.74 -4.86
CA ALA A 20 -17.48 -4.81 -6.00
C ALA A 20 -17.44 -3.33 -5.59
N GLU A 21 -18.12 -2.96 -4.51
CA GLU A 21 -18.18 -1.58 -4.04
C GLU A 21 -16.81 -1.12 -3.54
N ARG A 22 -16.19 -1.92 -2.67
CA ARG A 22 -14.87 -1.62 -2.11
C ARG A 22 -13.78 -1.63 -3.19
N ARG A 23 -13.84 -2.57 -4.13
CA ARG A 23 -12.95 -2.58 -5.31
C ARG A 23 -13.04 -1.29 -6.12
N SER A 24 -14.25 -0.83 -6.38
CA SER A 24 -14.49 0.42 -7.11
C SER A 24 -13.85 1.62 -6.40
N SER A 25 -14.10 1.76 -5.10
CA SER A 25 -13.55 2.84 -4.26
C SER A 25 -12.01 2.82 -4.20
N LEU A 26 -11.39 1.65 -4.02
CA LEU A 26 -9.93 1.51 -3.99
C LEU A 26 -9.29 1.81 -5.37
N THR A 27 -9.93 1.36 -6.45
CA THR A 27 -9.50 1.64 -7.82
C THR A 27 -9.57 3.14 -8.11
N GLN A 28 -10.66 3.78 -7.69
CA GLN A 28 -10.89 5.20 -7.89
C GLN A 28 -9.87 6.05 -7.11
N ALA A 29 -9.51 5.66 -5.89
CA ALA A 29 -8.50 6.37 -5.09
C ALA A 29 -7.11 6.40 -5.76
N ARG A 30 -6.71 5.33 -6.45
CA ARG A 30 -5.46 5.32 -7.26
C ARG A 30 -5.49 6.30 -8.43
N PHE A 31 -6.67 6.60 -9.00
CA PHE A 31 -6.78 7.68 -9.99
C PHE A 31 -6.82 9.06 -9.32
N ASP A 32 -7.52 9.20 -8.20
CA ASP A 32 -7.61 10.46 -7.46
C ASP A 32 -6.26 10.90 -6.87
N VAL A 33 -5.35 9.96 -6.62
CA VAL A 33 -3.98 10.27 -6.21
C VAL A 33 -3.22 11.07 -7.26
N ILE A 34 -3.49 10.87 -8.56
CA ILE A 34 -2.84 11.63 -9.64
C ILE A 34 -3.19 13.12 -9.50
N ASP A 35 -4.47 13.43 -9.25
CA ASP A 35 -4.90 14.82 -9.07
C ASP A 35 -4.34 15.43 -7.78
N ARG A 36 -4.23 14.65 -6.70
CA ARG A 36 -3.60 15.08 -5.46
C ARG A 36 -2.11 15.36 -5.65
N ILE A 37 -1.39 14.52 -6.38
CA ILE A 37 0.03 14.74 -6.72
C ILE A 37 0.20 16.02 -7.54
N GLY A 38 -0.65 16.25 -8.54
CA GLY A 38 -0.63 17.48 -9.33
C GLY A 38 -0.90 18.73 -8.47
N THR A 39 -1.87 18.63 -7.55
CA THR A 39 -2.19 19.70 -6.59
C THR A 39 -1.04 19.98 -5.62
N LEU A 40 -0.39 18.93 -5.10
CA LEU A 40 0.79 19.03 -4.23
C LEU A 40 1.96 19.66 -4.97
N ALA A 41 2.18 19.28 -6.24
CA ALA A 41 3.22 19.87 -7.07
C ALA A 41 3.00 21.38 -7.25
N CYS A 42 1.77 21.78 -7.60
CA CYS A 42 1.39 23.18 -7.74
C CYS A 42 1.55 23.97 -6.43
N SER A 43 1.05 23.43 -5.32
CA SER A 43 1.07 24.09 -4.00
C SER A 43 2.47 24.28 -3.43
N ASN A 44 3.46 23.53 -3.94
CA ASN A 44 4.85 23.57 -3.49
C ASN A 44 5.81 24.15 -4.54
N ASP A 45 5.28 24.77 -5.61
CA ASP A 45 6.05 25.31 -6.74
C ASP A 45 6.98 24.28 -7.42
N ALA A 46 6.61 23.01 -7.36
CA ALA A 46 7.33 21.91 -8.00
C ALA A 46 6.87 21.78 -9.46
N ARG A 47 7.75 22.15 -10.40
CA ARG A 47 7.44 22.12 -11.83
C ARG A 47 7.49 20.72 -12.44
N HIS A 48 8.18 19.79 -11.79
CA HIS A 48 8.39 18.44 -12.27
C HIS A 48 7.84 17.41 -11.30
N VAL A 49 7.18 16.39 -11.85
CA VAL A 49 6.78 15.18 -11.13
C VAL A 49 7.50 14.00 -11.78
N LEU A 50 8.39 13.36 -11.03
CA LEU A 50 9.17 12.20 -11.46
C LEU A 50 8.47 10.94 -10.96
N VAL A 51 8.05 10.07 -11.88
CA VAL A 51 7.36 8.81 -11.59
C VAL A 51 8.30 7.64 -11.88
N ALA A 52 8.81 7.03 -10.81
CA ALA A 52 9.88 6.03 -10.85
C ALA A 52 9.36 4.60 -11.09
N GLY A 53 8.65 4.38 -12.19
CA GLY A 53 8.17 3.04 -12.56
C GLY A 53 6.81 2.67 -12.01
N ASP A 54 6.26 1.59 -12.57
CA ASP A 54 4.99 0.95 -12.19
C ASP A 54 3.82 1.94 -12.13
N VAL A 55 3.67 2.71 -13.21
CA VAL A 55 2.49 3.55 -13.43
C VAL A 55 1.26 2.68 -13.60
N PHE A 56 1.37 1.56 -14.32
CA PHE A 56 0.30 0.59 -14.54
C PHE A 56 0.62 -0.75 -13.89
N ASP A 57 -0.42 -1.44 -13.40
CA ASP A 57 -0.28 -2.72 -12.68
C ASP A 57 0.06 -3.91 -13.61
N THR A 58 -0.13 -3.75 -14.92
CA THR A 58 0.10 -4.82 -15.91
C THR A 58 0.61 -4.23 -17.23
N GLU A 59 1.17 -5.08 -18.10
CA GLU A 59 1.60 -4.71 -19.45
C GLU A 59 0.43 -4.40 -20.40
N GLY A 60 -0.78 -4.84 -20.05
CA GLY A 60 -1.98 -4.79 -20.88
C GLY A 60 -3.16 -4.13 -20.20
N PRO A 61 -3.03 -2.91 -19.63
CA PRO A 61 -4.13 -2.24 -18.96
C PRO A 61 -5.21 -1.88 -19.99
N GLU A 62 -6.46 -1.76 -19.53
CA GLU A 62 -7.57 -1.33 -20.37
C GLU A 62 -7.35 0.06 -20.96
N GLU A 63 -7.90 0.30 -22.16
CA GLU A 63 -7.83 1.63 -22.82
C GLU A 63 -8.41 2.75 -21.94
N ARG A 64 -9.44 2.43 -21.15
CA ARG A 64 -10.03 3.36 -20.19
C ARG A 64 -9.03 3.78 -19.11
N THR A 65 -8.27 2.84 -18.56
CA THR A 65 -7.25 3.11 -17.54
C THR A 65 -6.19 4.07 -18.06
N ILE A 66 -5.68 3.83 -19.27
CA ILE A 66 -4.71 4.72 -19.91
C ILE A 66 -5.32 6.12 -20.14
N ALA A 67 -6.52 6.18 -20.74
CA ALA A 67 -7.16 7.44 -21.06
C ALA A 67 -7.47 8.29 -19.81
N GLN A 68 -7.92 7.65 -18.72
CA GLN A 68 -8.19 8.34 -17.46
C GLN A 68 -6.90 8.87 -16.80
N ALA A 69 -5.82 8.09 -16.81
CA ALA A 69 -4.54 8.52 -16.26
C ALA A 69 -4.00 9.76 -16.99
N VAL A 70 -3.94 9.70 -18.33
CA VAL A 70 -3.49 10.81 -19.18
C VAL A 70 -4.36 12.05 -18.98
N ALA A 71 -5.69 11.89 -19.03
CA ALA A 71 -6.62 13.00 -18.88
C ALA A 71 -6.55 13.69 -17.50
N ARG A 72 -6.11 13.00 -16.45
CA ARG A 72 -5.89 13.60 -15.12
C ARG A 72 -4.57 14.35 -15.07
N MET A 73 -3.47 13.74 -15.52
CA MET A 73 -2.15 14.39 -15.59
C MET A 73 -2.18 15.69 -16.41
N GLU A 74 -2.87 15.69 -17.56
CA GLU A 74 -2.99 16.85 -18.46
C GLU A 74 -3.64 18.09 -17.84
N ARG A 75 -4.38 17.94 -16.72
CA ARG A 75 -5.08 19.04 -16.03
C ARG A 75 -4.15 19.89 -15.15
N HIS A 76 -2.99 19.36 -14.78
CA HIS A 76 -2.08 20.00 -13.83
C HIS A 76 -0.88 20.58 -14.57
N ALA A 77 -0.53 21.84 -14.30
CA ALA A 77 0.48 22.59 -15.07
C ALA A 77 1.93 22.08 -14.95
N CYS A 78 2.18 21.02 -14.19
CA CYS A 78 3.50 20.43 -14.05
C CYS A 78 3.87 19.54 -15.26
N CYS A 79 5.17 19.22 -15.34
CA CYS A 79 5.70 18.26 -16.28
C CYS A 79 5.85 16.90 -15.60
N TRP A 80 5.10 15.91 -16.09
CA TRP A 80 5.12 14.52 -15.65
C TRP A 80 6.18 13.74 -16.42
N TRP A 81 7.11 13.13 -15.71
CA TRP A 81 8.18 12.31 -16.27
C TRP A 81 7.94 10.86 -15.87
N LEU A 82 7.46 10.06 -16.81
CA LEU A 82 7.03 8.68 -16.55
C LEU A 82 8.13 7.71 -16.97
N LEU A 83 8.73 7.04 -16.00
CA LEU A 83 9.65 5.93 -16.22
C LEU A 83 8.84 4.61 -16.25
N PRO A 84 9.07 3.72 -17.24
CA PRO A 84 8.66 2.31 -17.20
C PRO A 84 9.32 1.52 -16.06
N GLY A 85 8.52 0.78 -15.31
CA GLY A 85 8.92 -0.19 -14.28
C GLY A 85 8.85 -1.63 -14.77
N ASN A 86 8.76 -2.60 -13.84
CA ASN A 86 8.75 -4.03 -14.16
C ASN A 86 7.36 -4.54 -14.53
N HIS A 87 6.27 -3.94 -14.05
CA HIS A 87 4.91 -4.30 -14.43
C HIS A 87 4.48 -3.70 -15.77
N ASP A 88 5.07 -2.56 -16.13
CA ASP A 88 4.73 -1.78 -17.31
C ASP A 88 5.94 -1.49 -18.20
N PHE A 89 6.93 -2.37 -18.28
CA PHE A 89 8.19 -2.14 -19.02
C PHE A 89 8.01 -1.66 -20.47
N ALA A 90 9.01 -0.94 -20.97
CA ALA A 90 9.06 -0.46 -22.35
C ALA A 90 9.28 -1.61 -23.34
N ARG A 91 8.47 -1.63 -24.39
CA ARG A 91 8.65 -2.50 -25.56
C ARG A 91 8.06 -1.84 -26.80
N ASN A 92 8.62 -2.14 -27.96
CA ASN A 92 8.07 -1.70 -29.25
C ASN A 92 6.64 -2.20 -29.42
N HIS A 93 5.75 -1.33 -29.86
CA HIS A 93 4.32 -1.60 -30.04
C HIS A 93 3.59 -2.02 -28.74
N GLY A 94 4.18 -1.69 -27.58
CA GLY A 94 3.65 -2.01 -26.26
C GLY A 94 2.74 -0.95 -25.65
N LEU A 95 2.60 -1.04 -24.32
CA LEU A 95 1.80 -0.13 -23.51
C LEU A 95 2.16 1.34 -23.75
N TRP A 96 3.44 1.71 -23.67
CA TRP A 96 3.85 3.11 -23.79
C TRP A 96 3.56 3.75 -25.15
N ASP A 97 3.46 2.97 -26.23
CA ASP A 97 2.99 3.49 -27.52
C ASP A 97 1.50 3.82 -27.48
N ARG A 98 0.70 3.04 -26.73
CA ARG A 98 -0.72 3.33 -26.49
C ARG A 98 -0.87 4.59 -25.62
N VAL A 99 -0.04 4.74 -24.57
CA VAL A 99 0.01 5.97 -23.75
C VAL A 99 0.35 7.17 -24.63
N ARG A 100 1.41 7.08 -25.43
CA ARG A 100 1.85 8.17 -26.33
C ARG A 100 0.75 8.65 -27.26
N LYS A 101 -0.06 7.74 -27.81
CA LYS A 101 -1.20 8.06 -28.69
C LYS A 101 -2.35 8.80 -27.98
N LYS A 102 -2.45 8.74 -26.66
CA LYS A 102 -3.50 9.43 -25.89
C LYS A 102 -3.11 10.83 -25.44
N ILE A 103 -1.82 11.13 -25.36
CA ILE A 103 -1.31 12.45 -24.95
C ILE A 103 -1.71 13.48 -26.00
N LYS A 104 -2.37 14.55 -25.56
CA LYS A 104 -2.82 15.66 -26.39
C LYS A 104 -1.78 16.76 -26.41
N ALA A 105 -1.61 17.40 -27.56
CA ALA A 105 -0.84 18.63 -27.64
C ALA A 105 -1.61 19.80 -27.01
N GLY A 106 -0.90 20.74 -26.37
CA GLY A 106 -1.47 21.98 -25.85
C GLY A 106 -2.28 21.86 -24.56
N SER A 107 -2.16 20.75 -23.82
CA SER A 107 -2.70 20.59 -22.46
C SER A 107 -1.98 21.51 -21.45
N ALA A 108 -2.61 21.75 -20.30
CA ALA A 108 -1.98 22.52 -19.22
C ALA A 108 -0.72 21.80 -18.69
N GLY A 109 -0.82 20.49 -18.49
CA GLY A 109 0.32 19.63 -18.14
C GLY A 109 1.07 19.09 -19.34
N THR A 110 2.37 18.84 -19.17
CA THR A 110 3.20 18.15 -20.16
C THR A 110 3.51 16.74 -19.67
N ILE A 111 3.36 15.73 -20.52
CA ILE A 111 3.72 14.34 -20.19
C ILE A 111 4.90 13.92 -21.06
N LYS A 112 5.98 13.47 -20.41
CA LYS A 112 7.21 12.96 -21.03
C LYS A 112 7.37 11.50 -20.66
N LEU A 113 7.45 10.65 -21.69
CA LEU A 113 7.64 9.21 -21.53
C LEU A 113 9.13 8.90 -21.65
N LEU A 114 9.72 8.34 -20.60
CA LEU A 114 11.15 8.01 -20.53
C LEU A 114 11.36 6.55 -20.98
N THR A 115 10.96 6.22 -22.21
CA THR A 115 11.03 4.83 -22.71
C THR A 115 12.43 4.40 -23.18
N GLU A 116 13.38 5.34 -23.20
CA GLU A 116 14.76 5.14 -23.63
C GLU A 116 15.73 5.65 -22.56
N ALA A 117 16.90 5.03 -22.46
CA ALA A 117 17.96 5.45 -21.56
C ALA A 117 18.74 6.65 -22.16
N ALA A 118 18.06 7.79 -22.28
CA ALA A 118 18.63 9.03 -22.82
C ALA A 118 18.49 10.16 -21.79
N PRO A 119 19.56 10.94 -21.52
CA PRO A 119 19.51 12.03 -20.56
C PRO A 119 18.67 13.20 -21.09
N HIS A 120 17.95 13.87 -20.19
CA HIS A 120 17.12 15.03 -20.49
C HIS A 120 17.53 16.23 -19.65
N GLU A 121 17.85 17.35 -20.28
CA GLU A 121 17.97 18.63 -19.57
C GLU A 121 16.56 19.17 -19.28
N ILE A 122 16.19 19.22 -18.00
CA ILE A 122 14.83 19.55 -17.56
C ILE A 122 14.69 21.01 -17.11
N GLU A 123 15.80 21.59 -16.66
CA GLU A 123 16.02 23.02 -16.41
C GLU A 123 17.49 23.33 -16.77
N ASP A 124 17.87 24.60 -16.86
CA ASP A 124 19.24 25.03 -17.20
C ASP A 124 20.30 24.35 -16.30
N GLY A 125 21.13 23.49 -16.90
CA GLY A 125 22.15 22.70 -16.22
C GLY A 125 21.61 21.60 -15.28
N VAL A 126 20.31 21.28 -15.31
CA VAL A 126 19.71 20.22 -14.49
C VAL A 126 19.35 19.05 -15.39
N TRP A 127 19.96 17.90 -15.13
CA TRP A 127 19.82 16.70 -15.96
C TRP A 127 19.06 15.59 -15.24
N LEU A 128 18.05 15.04 -15.91
CA LEU A 128 17.36 13.81 -15.55
C LEU A 128 17.93 12.64 -16.37
N LEU A 129 18.41 11.61 -15.67
CA LEU A 129 19.01 10.41 -16.24
C LEU A 129 18.06 9.22 -15.99
N PRO A 130 17.29 8.77 -16.99
CA PRO A 130 16.38 7.65 -16.85
C PRO A 130 17.06 6.30 -17.11
N ALA A 131 16.70 5.29 -16.32
CA ALA A 131 17.04 3.88 -16.56
C ALA A 131 15.76 3.04 -16.68
N PRO A 132 15.04 3.13 -17.83
CA PRO A 132 13.78 2.43 -18.00
C PRO A 132 13.98 0.93 -18.20
N LEU A 133 13.11 0.13 -17.60
CA LEU A 133 13.13 -1.31 -17.83
C LEU A 133 12.54 -1.64 -19.21
N GLN A 134 13.25 -2.48 -19.97
CA GLN A 134 12.84 -2.98 -21.31
C GLN A 134 12.22 -4.39 -21.25
N GLY A 135 12.13 -4.95 -20.05
CA GLY A 135 11.56 -6.25 -19.75
C GLY A 135 11.24 -6.32 -18.26
N ARG A 136 10.38 -7.27 -17.88
CA ARG A 136 9.97 -7.46 -16.49
C ARG A 136 11.15 -7.71 -15.54
N HIS A 137 12.17 -8.40 -16.04
CA HIS A 137 13.36 -8.78 -15.29
C HIS A 137 14.61 -8.50 -16.13
N THR A 138 15.59 -7.82 -15.54
CA THR A 138 16.97 -7.73 -16.03
C THR A 138 17.92 -8.39 -15.02
N GLN A 139 18.91 -9.09 -15.57
CA GLN A 139 19.99 -9.72 -14.80
C GLN A 139 21.11 -8.73 -14.45
N ASN A 140 21.30 -7.70 -15.28
CA ASN A 140 22.29 -6.65 -15.06
C ASN A 140 21.65 -5.46 -14.36
N ASP A 141 22.45 -4.72 -13.58
CA ASP A 141 22.03 -3.46 -12.97
C ASP A 141 21.58 -2.46 -14.04
N PRO A 142 20.28 -2.11 -14.10
CA PRO A 142 19.72 -1.24 -15.14
C PRO A 142 20.29 0.18 -15.08
N THR A 143 20.87 0.59 -13.95
CA THR A 143 21.36 1.95 -13.70
C THR A 143 22.83 2.17 -14.07
N THR A 144 23.54 1.12 -14.52
CA THR A 144 24.92 1.22 -15.02
C THR A 144 25.07 2.23 -16.16
N VAL A 145 24.01 2.45 -16.95
CA VAL A 145 23.99 3.43 -18.04
C VAL A 145 24.22 4.88 -17.56
N PHE A 146 23.95 5.21 -16.30
CA PHE A 146 24.16 6.56 -15.77
C PHE A 146 25.63 7.01 -15.83
N ASP A 147 26.56 6.04 -15.81
CA ASP A 147 28.01 6.29 -15.82
C ASP A 147 28.47 6.90 -17.15
N THR A 148 27.77 6.61 -18.25
CA THR A 148 28.15 7.00 -19.61
C THR A 148 27.25 8.08 -20.22
N MET A 149 26.15 8.46 -19.56
CA MET A 149 25.27 9.52 -20.04
C MET A 149 25.96 10.89 -19.99
N ALA A 150 26.08 11.52 -21.16
CA ALA A 150 26.63 12.87 -21.29
C ALA A 150 25.67 13.91 -20.69
N THR A 151 26.20 14.76 -19.81
CA THR A 151 25.46 15.83 -19.13
C THR A 151 26.30 17.13 -19.16
N PRO A 152 26.43 17.76 -20.34
CA PRO A 152 27.27 18.94 -20.51
C PRO A 152 26.83 20.09 -19.59
N ASN A 153 27.80 20.76 -18.97
CA ASN A 153 27.58 21.88 -18.04
C ASN A 153 26.62 21.57 -16.87
N ALA A 154 26.53 20.31 -16.46
CA ALA A 154 25.61 19.90 -15.40
C ALA A 154 25.92 20.59 -14.06
N ARG A 155 24.90 21.27 -13.54
CA ARG A 155 24.81 21.79 -12.18
C ARG A 155 24.21 20.75 -11.23
N LEU A 156 23.25 19.96 -11.71
CA LEU A 156 22.57 18.89 -10.96
C LEU A 156 22.34 17.67 -11.85
N ARG A 157 22.55 16.46 -11.31
CA ARG A 157 22.27 15.17 -11.97
C ARG A 157 21.28 14.35 -11.14
N ILE A 158 20.13 14.02 -11.70
CA ILE A 158 19.07 13.26 -11.03
C ILE A 158 18.90 11.92 -11.75
N GLY A 159 19.18 10.81 -11.07
CA GLY A 159 18.86 9.48 -11.59
C GLY A 159 17.41 9.11 -11.30
N LEU A 160 16.77 8.44 -12.25
CA LEU A 160 15.41 7.90 -12.11
C LEU A 160 15.40 6.45 -12.59
N ALA A 161 15.11 5.52 -11.68
CA ALA A 161 15.17 4.09 -11.94
C ALA A 161 14.08 3.32 -11.17
N HIS A 162 13.87 2.07 -11.56
CA HIS A 162 12.94 1.17 -10.91
C HIS A 162 13.60 -0.19 -10.70
N GLY A 163 13.62 -0.67 -9.47
CA GLY A 163 14.26 -1.93 -9.08
C GLY A 163 14.77 -1.92 -7.64
N GLY A 164 15.08 -3.11 -7.13
CA GLY A 164 15.53 -3.31 -5.74
C GLY A 164 17.01 -2.97 -5.54
N VAL A 165 17.35 -2.34 -4.43
CA VAL A 165 18.75 -2.20 -3.98
C VAL A 165 19.20 -3.52 -3.37
N THR A 166 20.40 -3.97 -3.72
CA THR A 166 20.93 -5.29 -3.30
C THR A 166 20.90 -5.45 -1.77
N ASN A 167 20.00 -6.34 -1.31
CA ASN A 167 19.75 -6.79 0.06
C ASN A 167 19.10 -5.80 1.05
N PHE A 168 17.76 -5.76 1.01
CA PHE A 168 16.99 -5.71 2.26
C PHE A 168 16.91 -7.11 2.83
N GLY A 169 17.58 -7.36 3.95
CA GLY A 169 17.78 -8.70 4.51
C GLY A 169 16.51 -9.54 4.66
N SER A 170 16.37 -10.51 3.77
CA SER A 170 15.80 -11.83 4.03
C SER A 170 16.64 -12.84 3.25
N GLU A 171 17.09 -13.91 3.91
CA GLU A 171 17.94 -14.96 3.33
C GLU A 171 17.21 -15.86 2.30
N TYR A 172 16.24 -15.34 1.55
CA TYR A 172 15.29 -16.17 0.78
C TYR A 172 14.91 -15.72 -0.63
N ASP A 173 15.60 -14.80 -1.30
CA ASP A 173 15.34 -14.57 -2.73
C ASP A 173 16.62 -14.55 -3.56
N ALA A 174 17.00 -15.74 -4.05
CA ALA A 174 17.94 -15.89 -5.16
C ALA A 174 17.35 -15.42 -6.52
N ASP A 175 16.10 -14.91 -6.52
CA ASP A 175 15.34 -14.52 -7.70
C ASP A 175 15.01 -13.00 -7.76
N VAL A 176 15.63 -12.16 -6.92
CA VAL A 176 15.44 -10.70 -7.03
C VAL A 176 16.11 -10.19 -8.31
N ALA A 177 15.31 -9.94 -9.33
CA ALA A 177 15.73 -9.29 -10.58
C ALA A 177 15.71 -7.76 -10.45
N ASN A 178 16.30 -7.06 -11.43
CA ASN A 178 16.34 -5.58 -11.48
C ASN A 178 17.16 -4.96 -10.33
N LEU A 179 18.25 -5.62 -9.92
CA LEU A 179 19.07 -5.17 -8.80
C LEU A 179 19.90 -3.92 -9.12
N ILE A 180 19.87 -2.95 -8.21
CA ILE A 180 20.57 -1.68 -8.30
C ILE A 180 21.67 -1.63 -7.25
N ALA A 181 22.86 -1.15 -7.63
CA ALA A 181 23.95 -0.97 -6.68
C ALA A 181 23.57 0.03 -5.56
N PRO A 182 23.81 -0.27 -4.27
CA PRO A 182 23.41 0.58 -3.14
C PRO A 182 24.13 1.94 -3.14
N ASN A 183 25.33 2.00 -3.72
CA ASN A 183 26.12 3.21 -3.88
C ASN A 183 25.99 3.83 -5.29
N ARG A 184 24.95 3.49 -6.06
CA ARG A 184 24.74 3.98 -7.44
C ARG A 184 24.80 5.50 -7.54
N ALA A 185 24.17 6.21 -6.61
CA ALA A 185 24.21 7.68 -6.60
C ALA A 185 25.64 8.23 -6.49
N GLN A 186 26.52 7.56 -5.73
CA GLN A 186 27.91 7.98 -5.57
C GLN A 186 28.74 7.70 -6.83
N ILE A 187 28.68 6.47 -7.37
CA ILE A 187 29.51 6.06 -8.51
C ILE A 187 29.15 6.79 -9.80
N SER A 188 27.86 7.12 -9.99
CA SER A 188 27.38 7.85 -11.16
C SER A 188 27.31 9.37 -10.96
N HIS A 189 27.89 9.88 -9.85
CA HIS A 189 27.93 11.31 -9.50
C HIS A 189 26.55 11.98 -9.54
N LEU A 190 25.54 11.33 -8.98
CA LEU A 190 24.18 11.84 -8.92
C LEU A 190 23.98 12.71 -7.68
N ASP A 191 23.22 13.79 -7.84
CA ASP A 191 22.77 14.62 -6.75
C ASP A 191 21.59 14.00 -5.99
N TYR A 192 20.78 13.22 -6.70
CA TYR A 192 19.64 12.48 -6.18
C TYR A 192 19.36 11.25 -7.05
N LEU A 193 18.99 10.13 -6.44
CA LEU A 193 18.53 8.93 -7.11
C LEU A 193 17.11 8.59 -6.62
N ALA A 194 16.16 8.78 -7.53
CA ALA A 194 14.75 8.47 -7.35
C ALA A 194 14.47 7.02 -7.75
N LEU A 195 14.04 6.20 -6.80
CA LEU A 195 13.72 4.79 -7.00
C LEU A 195 12.23 4.47 -6.76
N GLY A 196 11.71 3.53 -7.54
CA GLY A 196 10.48 2.76 -7.25
C GLY A 196 10.77 1.26 -7.21
N ASP A 197 9.74 0.43 -7.01
CA ASP A 197 9.72 -1.05 -6.78
C ASP A 197 9.44 -1.41 -5.31
N TRP A 198 9.68 -0.46 -4.40
CA TRP A 198 9.39 -0.60 -2.98
C TRP A 198 8.19 0.28 -2.60
N HIS A 199 7.04 -0.31 -2.25
CA HIS A 199 5.84 0.49 -1.99
C HIS A 199 5.88 1.30 -0.68
N GLY A 200 6.88 1.11 0.18
CA GLY A 200 7.10 1.97 1.34
C GLY A 200 7.97 3.18 0.98
N ARG A 201 7.89 4.26 1.76
CA ARG A 201 8.93 5.28 1.73
C ARG A 201 10.18 4.73 2.42
N LEU A 202 11.32 4.74 1.74
CA LEU A 202 12.57 4.26 2.32
C LEU A 202 13.78 5.10 1.90
N LYS A 203 14.55 5.55 2.91
CA LYS A 203 15.84 6.22 2.70
C LYS A 203 16.97 5.19 2.71
N ILE A 204 17.69 5.08 1.61
CA ILE A 204 18.86 4.20 1.50
C ILE A 204 20.10 4.91 2.03
N ASP A 205 20.36 6.11 1.51
CA ASP A 205 21.44 6.98 1.94
C ASP A 205 21.02 8.46 1.85
N ALA A 206 21.97 9.39 1.87
CA ALA A 206 21.67 10.80 1.76
C ALA A 206 20.95 11.18 0.46
N ARG A 207 21.26 10.53 -0.67
CA ARG A 207 20.83 10.88 -2.03
C ARG A 207 19.91 9.85 -2.68
N THR A 208 19.77 8.66 -2.13
CA THR A 208 19.01 7.56 -2.71
C THR A 208 17.77 7.25 -1.89
N TRP A 209 16.61 7.29 -2.54
CA TRP A 209 15.31 7.15 -1.89
C TRP A 209 14.34 6.33 -2.72
N TYR A 210 13.55 5.50 -2.05
CA TYR A 210 12.29 4.98 -2.55
C TYR A 210 11.14 5.90 -2.11
N ALA A 211 10.31 6.34 -3.05
CA ALA A 211 9.15 7.16 -2.72
C ALA A 211 8.02 6.36 -2.07
N GLY A 212 7.84 5.10 -2.46
CA GLY A 212 6.69 4.31 -2.09
C GLY A 212 5.48 4.56 -2.99
N THR A 213 4.45 3.74 -2.79
CA THR A 213 3.17 3.92 -3.47
C THR A 213 2.44 5.12 -2.87
N PRO A 214 1.91 6.05 -3.68
CA PRO A 214 1.26 7.26 -3.18
C PRO A 214 -0.15 6.99 -2.65
N GLU A 215 -0.77 5.86 -3.00
CA GLU A 215 -2.03 5.37 -2.44
C GLU A 215 -1.80 3.94 -1.92
N VAL A 216 -2.00 3.75 -0.61
CA VAL A 216 -1.68 2.49 0.07
C VAL A 216 -2.51 1.35 -0.49
N ASP A 217 -1.91 0.16 -0.60
CA ASP A 217 -2.52 -0.96 -1.32
C ASP A 217 -2.40 -2.33 -0.63
N ARG A 218 -1.75 -2.36 0.54
CA ARG A 218 -1.58 -3.54 1.37
C ARG A 218 -1.62 -3.18 2.85
N PHE A 219 -1.93 -4.16 3.68
CA PHE A 219 -1.91 -4.00 5.14
C PHE A 219 -0.47 -3.94 5.64
N HIS A 220 -0.23 -3.05 6.59
CA HIS A 220 1.04 -2.92 7.27
C HIS A 220 0.81 -2.96 8.78
N SER A 221 1.73 -3.56 9.52
CA SER A 221 1.69 -3.62 10.99
C SER A 221 1.86 -2.25 11.66
N GLY A 222 2.19 -1.20 10.90
CA GLY A 222 2.52 0.12 11.43
C GLY A 222 3.83 0.17 12.21
N THR A 223 4.62 -0.91 12.18
CA THR A 223 5.93 -1.02 12.84
C THR A 223 6.97 -1.34 11.76
N GLY A 224 7.82 -0.37 11.41
CA GLY A 224 8.81 -0.54 10.35
C GLY A 224 9.33 0.79 9.82
N ARG A 225 10.31 0.71 8.91
CA ARG A 225 10.88 1.88 8.20
C ARG A 225 10.02 2.32 7.00
N ASP A 226 8.94 1.60 6.71
CA ASP A 226 8.16 1.72 5.48
C ASP A 226 6.81 2.37 5.75
N GLU A 227 6.73 3.68 5.49
CA GLU A 227 5.48 4.44 5.51
C GLU A 227 5.01 4.68 4.06
N PRO A 228 4.01 3.93 3.55
CA PRO A 228 3.41 4.19 2.24
C PRO A 228 2.44 5.37 2.29
N GLY A 229 1.85 5.73 1.14
CA GLY A 229 0.77 6.73 1.09
C GLY A 229 1.27 8.17 1.03
N SER A 230 2.54 8.38 0.67
CA SER A 230 3.13 9.70 0.50
C SER A 230 3.86 9.80 -0.84
N VAL A 231 4.06 11.04 -1.28
CA VAL A 231 5.06 11.38 -2.29
C VAL A 231 6.18 12.19 -1.65
N LEU A 232 7.32 12.29 -2.30
CA LEU A 232 8.47 13.03 -1.77
C LEU A 232 8.60 14.38 -2.47
N LEU A 233 8.52 15.47 -1.72
CA LEU A 233 8.99 16.77 -2.16
C LEU A 233 10.50 16.83 -1.97
N VAL A 234 11.22 16.99 -3.07
CA VAL A 234 12.68 17.01 -3.08
C VAL A 234 13.15 18.41 -3.43
N THR A 235 13.99 18.99 -2.58
CA THR A 235 14.67 20.26 -2.83
C THR A 235 16.17 20.01 -2.99
N LEU A 236 16.70 20.38 -4.16
CA LEU A 236 18.13 20.27 -4.48
C LEU A 236 18.80 21.63 -4.61
N GLY A 237 19.98 21.73 -4.01
CA GLY A 237 20.95 22.81 -4.20
C GLY A 237 22.29 22.24 -4.67
N GLN A 238 23.00 22.98 -5.53
CA GLN A 238 24.28 22.52 -6.07
C GLN A 238 25.30 22.32 -4.93
N GLY A 239 25.94 21.14 -4.90
CA GLY A 239 26.92 20.78 -3.88
C GLY A 239 26.33 20.57 -2.46
N GLN A 240 25.01 20.64 -2.31
CA GLN A 240 24.32 20.42 -1.03
C GLN A 240 23.71 19.02 -0.98
N SER A 241 23.48 18.52 0.23
CA SER A 241 22.67 17.31 0.43
C SER A 241 21.21 17.61 0.11
N PRO A 242 20.48 16.66 -0.52
CA PRO A 242 19.06 16.86 -0.83
C PRO A 242 18.23 16.98 0.44
N GLN A 243 17.25 17.90 0.42
CA GLN A 243 16.19 17.95 1.41
C GLN A 243 14.99 17.19 0.87
N VAL A 244 14.50 16.22 1.63
CA VAL A 244 13.42 15.32 1.21
C VAL A 244 12.33 15.36 2.28
N GLU A 245 11.16 15.84 1.88
CA GLU A 245 9.99 15.98 2.75
C GLU A 245 8.86 15.08 2.23
N PRO A 246 8.32 14.16 3.05
CA PRO A 246 7.17 13.37 2.66
C PRO A 246 5.89 14.18 2.74
N LEU A 247 5.13 14.21 1.65
CA LEU A 247 3.81 14.83 1.57
C LEU A 247 2.75 13.74 1.48
N GLN A 248 1.79 13.75 2.40
CA GLN A 248 0.68 12.78 2.41
C GLN A 248 -0.14 12.91 1.13
N SER A 249 -0.33 11.79 0.43
CA SER A 249 -1.10 11.72 -0.82
C SER A 249 -2.21 10.68 -0.77
N GLY A 250 -2.05 9.63 0.04
CA GLY A 250 -2.99 8.53 0.14
C GLY A 250 -4.30 8.93 0.81
N ARG A 251 -5.42 8.36 0.35
CA ARG A 251 -6.73 8.49 1.00
C ARG A 251 -6.87 7.44 2.09
N TYR A 252 -6.72 6.18 1.69
CA TYR A 252 -7.05 5.06 2.54
C TYR A 252 -5.85 4.63 3.39
N ARG A 253 -6.14 4.30 4.64
CA ARG A 253 -5.16 3.72 5.57
C ARG A 253 -5.41 2.23 5.71
N TRP A 254 -4.35 1.45 5.56
CA TRP A 254 -4.41 -0.01 5.63
C TRP A 254 -3.65 -0.47 6.86
N VAL A 255 -4.40 -0.76 7.92
CA VAL A 255 -3.86 -0.94 9.26
C VAL A 255 -4.02 -2.39 9.69
N GLU A 256 -2.94 -2.98 10.19
CA GLU A 256 -2.99 -4.24 10.91
C GLU A 256 -2.80 -4.01 12.41
N ARG A 257 -3.64 -4.64 13.23
CA ARG A 257 -3.59 -4.58 14.70
C ARG A 257 -3.71 -5.97 15.28
N SER A 258 -3.02 -6.18 16.40
CA SER A 258 -3.20 -7.34 17.26
C SER A 258 -3.52 -6.84 18.65
N TRP A 259 -4.73 -7.09 19.14
CA TRP A 259 -5.14 -6.74 20.50
C TRP A 259 -5.23 -8.00 21.35
N ILE A 260 -4.64 -7.93 22.53
CA ILE A 260 -4.83 -8.92 23.59
C ILE A 260 -5.83 -8.31 24.57
N VAL A 261 -7.01 -8.91 24.68
CA VAL A 261 -8.12 -8.39 25.50
C VAL A 261 -8.61 -9.47 26.46
N ASP A 262 -8.91 -9.07 27.70
CA ASP A 262 -9.35 -9.95 28.79
C ASP A 262 -10.81 -9.66 29.23
N GLY A 263 -11.58 -9.02 28.35
CA GLY A 263 -12.98 -8.69 28.56
C GLY A 263 -13.47 -7.59 27.63
N THR A 264 -14.76 -7.29 27.71
CA THR A 264 -15.39 -6.22 26.90
C THR A 264 -14.82 -4.84 27.23
N GLU A 265 -14.48 -4.57 28.50
CA GLU A 265 -13.92 -3.27 28.90
C GLU A 265 -12.55 -3.00 28.26
N ALA A 266 -11.64 -3.98 28.30
CA ALA A 266 -10.34 -3.88 27.66
C ALA A 266 -10.46 -3.73 26.14
N PHE A 267 -11.39 -4.47 25.52
CA PHE A 267 -11.69 -4.33 24.10
C PHE A 267 -12.21 -2.93 23.74
N GLU A 268 -13.17 -2.37 24.48
CA GLU A 268 -13.69 -1.03 24.23
C GLU A 268 -12.62 0.05 24.44
N ALA A 269 -11.70 -0.14 25.39
CA ALA A 269 -10.58 0.77 25.59
C ALA A 269 -9.58 0.78 24.41
N GLU A 270 -9.25 -0.39 23.84
CA GLU A 270 -8.43 -0.50 22.62
C GLU A 270 -9.16 0.09 21.40
N LEU A 271 -10.43 -0.26 21.24
CA LEU A 271 -11.26 0.23 20.14
C LEU A 271 -11.40 1.75 20.16
N LYS A 272 -11.64 2.34 21.34
CA LYS A 272 -11.71 3.79 21.52
C LYS A 272 -10.39 4.46 21.12
N ARG A 273 -9.25 3.98 21.63
CA ARG A 273 -7.92 4.50 21.27
C ARG A 273 -7.67 4.42 19.77
N PHE A 274 -8.05 3.32 19.13
CA PHE A 274 -7.92 3.15 17.70
C PHE A 274 -8.76 4.18 16.93
N LEU A 275 -10.04 4.32 17.26
CA LEU A 275 -10.96 5.24 16.59
C LEU A 275 -10.61 6.71 16.81
N GLU A 276 -10.05 7.08 17.96
CA GLU A 276 -9.54 8.44 18.22
C GLU A 276 -8.31 8.79 17.38
N SER A 277 -7.57 7.78 16.90
CA SER A 277 -6.33 7.97 16.13
C SER A 277 -6.51 7.81 14.62
N THR A 278 -7.72 7.52 14.13
CA THR A 278 -7.95 7.18 12.73
C THR A 278 -9.26 7.74 12.17
N GLU A 279 -9.24 8.05 10.88
CA GLU A 279 -10.45 8.39 10.12
C GLU A 279 -11.15 7.09 9.71
N ALA A 280 -12.14 6.67 10.50
CA ALA A 280 -12.77 5.36 10.31
C ALA A 280 -13.28 5.10 8.87
N PRO A 281 -14.02 6.03 8.21
CA PRO A 281 -14.52 5.80 6.85
C PRO A 281 -13.42 5.63 5.79
N GLU A 282 -12.18 6.02 6.09
CA GLU A 282 -11.03 5.89 5.20
C GLU A 282 -10.05 4.81 5.69
N THR A 283 -10.44 4.02 6.68
CA THR A 283 -9.56 3.00 7.28
C THR A 283 -10.03 1.59 6.92
N LEU A 284 -9.10 0.80 6.38
CA LEU A 284 -9.20 -0.63 6.25
C LEU A 284 -8.43 -1.25 7.42
N LEU A 285 -9.13 -1.98 8.28
CA LEU A 285 -8.54 -2.63 9.45
C LEU A 285 -8.50 -4.14 9.25
N ARG A 286 -7.31 -4.71 9.44
CA ARG A 286 -7.14 -6.13 9.77
C ARG A 286 -6.84 -6.26 11.26
N LEU A 287 -7.71 -6.95 11.97
CA LEU A 287 -7.65 -7.05 13.42
C LEU A 287 -7.49 -8.51 13.85
N LYS A 288 -6.39 -8.82 14.53
CA LYS A 288 -6.22 -10.05 15.29
C LYS A 288 -6.64 -9.80 16.74
N LEU A 289 -7.53 -10.64 17.25
CA LEU A 289 -7.94 -10.64 18.66
C LEU A 289 -7.48 -11.92 19.34
N ALA A 290 -6.83 -11.75 20.49
CA ALA A 290 -6.40 -12.83 21.37
C ALA A 290 -6.78 -12.52 22.82
N GLY A 291 -6.84 -13.56 23.66
CA GLY A 291 -7.05 -13.42 25.10
C GLY A 291 -8.09 -14.38 25.67
N MET A 292 -8.57 -14.11 26.87
CA MET A 292 -9.56 -14.93 27.57
C MET A 292 -10.73 -14.07 27.99
N THR A 293 -11.94 -14.48 27.62
CA THR A 293 -13.20 -13.82 28.03
C THR A 293 -14.19 -14.90 28.45
N ASP A 294 -15.30 -14.51 29.06
CA ASP A 294 -16.47 -15.40 29.09
C ASP A 294 -17.15 -15.45 27.70
N LEU A 295 -18.15 -16.33 27.53
CA LEU A 295 -18.87 -16.47 26.26
C LEU A 295 -19.70 -15.22 25.95
N THR A 296 -20.39 -14.66 26.94
CA THR A 296 -21.24 -13.47 26.79
C THR A 296 -20.41 -12.26 26.30
N GLN A 297 -19.25 -12.01 26.89
CA GLN A 297 -18.30 -10.98 26.48
C GLN A 297 -17.76 -11.21 25.07
N ARG A 298 -17.43 -12.46 24.71
CA ARG A 298 -16.96 -12.78 23.35
C ARG A 298 -18.03 -12.49 22.30
N VAL A 299 -19.29 -12.85 22.58
CA VAL A 299 -20.43 -12.54 21.72
C VAL A 299 -20.60 -11.03 21.60
N ALA A 300 -20.57 -10.30 22.72
CA ALA A 300 -20.67 -8.84 22.72
C ALA A 300 -19.58 -8.17 21.87
N ILE A 301 -18.32 -8.59 22.02
CA ILE A 301 -17.18 -8.07 21.24
C ILE A 301 -17.38 -8.37 19.74
N THR A 302 -17.78 -9.60 19.41
CA THR A 302 -17.95 -10.00 18.00
C THR A 302 -19.13 -9.26 17.36
N SER A 303 -20.27 -9.17 18.04
CA SER A 303 -21.42 -8.40 17.59
C SER A 303 -21.11 -6.91 17.46
N ARG A 304 -20.31 -6.34 18.37
CA ARG A 304 -19.85 -4.95 18.28
C ARG A 304 -19.01 -4.71 17.03
N LEU A 305 -18.12 -5.65 16.68
CA LEU A 305 -17.32 -5.57 15.46
C LEU A 305 -18.17 -5.71 14.19
N GLU A 306 -19.06 -6.69 14.15
CA GLU A 306 -19.86 -7.02 12.97
C GLU A 306 -20.99 -5.99 12.70
N ASN A 307 -21.69 -5.56 13.75
CA ASN A 307 -22.92 -4.77 13.61
C ASN A 307 -22.73 -3.26 13.80
N ASP A 308 -21.53 -2.81 14.16
CA ASP A 308 -21.21 -1.38 14.26
C ASP A 308 -19.90 -1.07 13.52
N ILE A 309 -18.77 -1.60 14.01
CA ILE A 309 -17.46 -1.16 13.53
C ILE A 309 -17.22 -1.50 12.06
N ALA A 310 -17.70 -2.65 11.58
CA ALA A 310 -17.64 -3.02 10.17
C ALA A 310 -18.38 -2.05 9.24
N HIS A 311 -19.40 -1.34 9.73
CA HIS A 311 -20.17 -0.35 8.97
C HIS A 311 -19.56 1.05 9.02
N ARG A 312 -18.70 1.32 10.00
CA ARG A 312 -17.98 2.60 10.15
C ARG A 312 -16.66 2.63 9.37
N LEU A 313 -16.03 1.48 9.20
CA LEU A 313 -14.75 1.33 8.50
C LEU A 313 -14.95 1.14 7.00
N MET A 314 -13.94 1.53 6.21
CA MET A 314 -13.90 1.19 4.78
C MET A 314 -13.90 -0.34 4.59
N PHE A 315 -13.19 -1.05 5.47
CA PHE A 315 -13.16 -2.51 5.50
C PHE A 315 -12.70 -3.00 6.87
N LEU A 316 -13.24 -4.15 7.29
CA LEU A 316 -12.86 -4.83 8.52
C LEU A 316 -12.66 -6.33 8.24
N ASP A 317 -11.47 -6.84 8.55
CA ASP A 317 -11.08 -8.24 8.51
C ASP A 317 -10.67 -8.68 9.91
N VAL A 318 -11.45 -9.55 10.55
CA VAL A 318 -11.25 -9.94 11.95
C VAL A 318 -10.82 -11.41 12.03
N ASN A 319 -9.71 -11.65 12.72
CA ASN A 319 -9.30 -12.97 13.18
C ASN A 319 -9.42 -13.02 14.71
N SER A 320 -10.49 -13.66 15.20
CA SER A 320 -10.77 -13.83 16.63
C SER A 320 -10.57 -15.27 17.13
N HIS A 321 -9.83 -16.11 16.41
CA HIS A 321 -9.63 -17.52 16.76
C HIS A 321 -8.87 -17.72 18.08
N GLU A 322 -8.03 -16.77 18.47
CA GLU A 322 -7.24 -16.80 19.70
C GLU A 322 -7.91 -16.08 20.88
N LEU A 323 -9.08 -15.46 20.65
CA LEU A 323 -9.90 -14.89 21.72
C LEU A 323 -10.77 -16.01 22.30
N LEU A 324 -10.32 -16.66 23.37
CA LEU A 324 -10.99 -17.84 23.89
C LEU A 324 -12.16 -17.44 24.78
N GLY A 325 -13.37 -17.86 24.40
CA GLY A 325 -14.52 -17.86 25.30
C GLY A 325 -14.45 -19.07 26.23
N ARG A 326 -14.30 -18.83 27.54
CA ARG A 326 -14.57 -19.85 28.55
C ARG A 326 -16.04 -19.72 28.95
N PRO A 327 -16.85 -20.77 28.82
CA PRO A 327 -18.20 -20.73 29.38
C PRO A 327 -18.11 -20.40 30.87
N ALA A 328 -18.86 -19.40 31.34
CA ALA A 328 -19.08 -19.25 32.77
C ALA A 328 -20.06 -20.34 33.23
N ASP A 329 -19.99 -20.74 34.50
CA ASP A 329 -20.92 -21.74 35.04
C ASP A 329 -22.39 -21.29 34.87
N ASP A 330 -22.64 -19.98 34.95
CA ASP A 330 -23.96 -19.35 34.78
C ASP A 330 -24.50 -19.42 33.34
N ASP A 331 -23.63 -19.42 32.33
CA ASP A 331 -24.04 -19.50 30.92
C ASP A 331 -24.69 -20.86 30.63
N PHE A 332 -24.22 -21.92 31.29
CA PHE A 332 -24.78 -23.26 31.15
C PHE A 332 -26.14 -23.39 31.81
N VAL A 333 -26.35 -22.74 32.94
CA VAL A 333 -27.65 -22.73 33.63
C VAL A 333 -28.74 -22.17 32.70
N ALA A 334 -28.41 -21.16 31.87
CA ALA A 334 -29.33 -20.59 30.90
C ALA A 334 -29.72 -21.57 29.77
N LEU A 335 -28.80 -22.45 29.32
CA LEU A 335 -29.07 -23.44 28.28
C LEU A 335 -29.68 -24.75 28.81
N GLU A 336 -29.41 -25.12 30.07
CA GLU A 336 -29.93 -26.33 30.70
C GLU A 336 -31.47 -26.34 30.75
N GLY A 337 -32.11 -25.17 30.78
CA GLY A 337 -33.57 -25.04 30.73
C GLY A 337 -34.21 -25.23 29.34
N GLU A 338 -33.42 -25.28 28.26
CA GLU A 338 -33.90 -25.14 26.87
C GLU A 338 -34.00 -26.47 26.10
N GLY A 339 -34.21 -27.56 26.84
CA GLY A 339 -34.50 -28.90 26.29
C GLY A 339 -33.39 -29.43 25.37
N MET A 340 -33.65 -29.50 24.06
CA MET A 340 -32.68 -30.03 23.08
C MET A 340 -31.41 -29.18 22.95
N LEU A 341 -31.50 -27.87 23.19
CA LEU A 341 -30.33 -26.98 23.15
C LEU A 341 -29.39 -27.26 24.33
N GLY A 342 -29.95 -27.47 25.53
CA GLY A 342 -29.18 -27.90 26.71
C GLY A 342 -28.46 -29.23 26.51
N LEU A 343 -29.15 -30.23 25.94
CA LEU A 343 -28.55 -31.53 25.57
C LEU A 343 -27.42 -31.40 24.55
N ALA A 344 -27.57 -30.51 23.56
CA ALA A 344 -26.53 -30.24 22.58
C ALA A 344 -25.31 -29.56 23.23
N ALA A 345 -25.54 -28.59 24.12
CA ALA A 345 -24.49 -27.90 24.84
C ALA A 345 -23.68 -28.86 25.74
N GLN A 346 -24.37 -29.76 26.45
CA GLN A 346 -23.74 -30.78 27.29
C GLN A 346 -22.83 -31.72 26.50
N LYS A 347 -23.31 -32.23 25.35
CA LYS A 347 -22.48 -33.09 24.46
C LYS A 347 -21.26 -32.37 23.90
N LEU A 348 -21.39 -31.09 23.61
CA LEU A 348 -20.27 -30.28 23.14
C LEU A 348 -19.24 -30.06 24.24
N ARG A 349 -19.69 -29.86 25.50
CA ARG A 349 -18.81 -29.73 26.67
C ARG A 349 -17.96 -30.98 26.91
N GLU A 350 -18.57 -32.16 26.89
CA GLU A 350 -17.85 -33.43 27.03
C GLU A 350 -16.74 -33.57 25.99
N ARG A 351 -16.99 -33.17 24.73
CA ARG A 351 -15.99 -33.17 23.66
C ARG A 351 -14.90 -32.12 23.84
N ILE A 352 -15.20 -30.98 24.45
CA ILE A 352 -14.20 -29.95 24.78
C ILE A 352 -13.24 -30.49 25.86
N GLU A 353 -13.74 -31.20 26.86
CA GLU A 353 -12.93 -31.79 27.94
C GLU A 353 -11.98 -32.89 27.43
N ILE A 354 -12.38 -33.64 26.39
CA ILE A 354 -11.53 -34.65 25.73
C ILE A 354 -10.32 -34.02 25.00
N GLY A 355 -10.45 -32.76 24.54
CA GLY A 355 -9.37 -32.02 23.88
C GLY A 355 -9.13 -32.42 22.40
N GLY A 356 -7.96 -32.04 21.87
CA GLY A 356 -7.59 -32.31 20.47
C GLY A 356 -8.30 -31.44 19.43
N GLU A 357 -8.33 -31.90 18.18
CA GLU A 357 -8.97 -31.20 17.06
C GLU A 357 -10.50 -31.19 17.20
N GLU A 358 -11.09 -32.30 17.66
CA GLU A 358 -12.52 -32.40 17.95
C GLU A 358 -12.94 -31.46 19.09
N GLY A 359 -12.16 -31.33 20.16
CA GLY A 359 -12.44 -30.37 21.23
C GLY A 359 -12.39 -28.92 20.74
N ARG A 360 -11.49 -28.60 19.81
CA ARG A 360 -11.44 -27.28 19.14
C ARG A 360 -12.69 -27.02 18.29
N LEU A 361 -13.16 -28.02 17.55
CA LEU A 361 -14.39 -27.90 16.74
C LEU A 361 -15.64 -27.80 17.64
N ALA A 362 -15.69 -28.58 18.72
CA ALA A 362 -16.78 -28.57 19.69
C ALA A 362 -16.90 -27.20 20.39
N ARG A 363 -15.77 -26.55 20.71
CA ARG A 363 -15.78 -25.17 21.24
C ARG A 363 -16.40 -24.18 20.26
N LYS A 364 -16.04 -24.24 18.97
CA LYS A 364 -16.66 -23.40 17.92
C LYS A 364 -18.16 -23.66 17.77
N ALA A 365 -18.58 -24.92 17.82
CA ALA A 365 -19.99 -25.29 17.72
C ALA A 365 -20.80 -24.83 18.94
N LEU A 366 -20.24 -24.92 20.16
CA LEU A 366 -20.87 -24.43 21.38
C LEU A 366 -21.02 -22.91 21.37
N GLU A 367 -20.00 -22.19 20.90
CA GLU A 367 -20.07 -20.75 20.67
C GLU A 367 -21.20 -20.40 19.69
N ARG A 368 -21.31 -21.11 18.56
CA ARG A 368 -22.36 -20.83 17.58
C ARG A 368 -23.75 -21.12 18.13
N LEU A 369 -23.90 -22.17 18.93
CA LEU A 369 -25.15 -22.49 19.63
C LEU A 369 -25.60 -21.34 20.54
N PHE A 370 -24.69 -20.79 21.34
CA PHE A 370 -24.95 -19.64 22.20
C PHE A 370 -25.35 -18.38 21.42
N ILE A 371 -24.67 -18.10 20.31
CA ILE A 371 -25.00 -16.94 19.46
C ILE A 371 -26.43 -17.03 18.94
N GLU A 372 -26.82 -18.19 18.39
CA GLU A 372 -28.20 -18.36 17.87
C GLU A 372 -29.22 -18.37 19.01
N PHE A 373 -28.88 -18.94 20.16
CA PHE A 373 -29.73 -18.92 21.34
C PHE A 373 -30.03 -17.50 21.82
N GLN A 374 -29.00 -16.67 21.98
CA GLN A 374 -29.19 -15.27 22.37
C GLN A 374 -29.96 -14.50 21.31
N ARG A 375 -29.72 -14.74 20.01
CA ARG A 375 -30.43 -14.07 18.91
C ARG A 375 -31.94 -14.37 18.89
N VAL A 376 -32.35 -15.56 19.30
CA VAL A 376 -33.78 -15.94 19.38
C VAL A 376 -34.46 -15.34 20.61
N ASN A 377 -33.70 -15.14 21.69
CA ASN A 377 -34.20 -14.66 22.98
C ASN A 377 -33.99 -13.16 23.22
N SER A 378 -33.34 -12.46 22.30
CA SER A 378 -33.22 -10.98 22.21
C SER A 378 -34.29 -10.41 21.28
#